data_AF-A0A4Q0T717-F1
#
_entry.id   AF-A0A4Q0T717-F1
#
_cell.length_a   1.000
_cell.length_b   1.000
_cell.length_c   1.000
_cell.angle_alpha   90.00
_cell.angle_beta   90.00
_cell.angle_gamma   90.00
#
_symmetry.space_group_name_H-M   'P 1'
#
loop_
_entity.id
_entity.type
_entity.pdbx_description
1 polymer ?
#
loop_
_entity_poly.entity_id
_entity_poly.type
_entity_poly.pdbx_seq_one_letter_code
_entity_poly.pdbx_strand_id
1 'polypeptide(L)'
;MANPIAFQVKKADPRVNLQKRLDAAPEEHAEALLVAWDLLQAMHDQGILDTMHGMVSAKDTIFGTLAKYGKTPESVSLMRNAISLSRVLMTVDPEILDCLARAVASAGQEHRSEERTPSFWQLAKRAAGEDSRRGLSFMTLVLTNLGKALKK
;
A
#
# COMPACT_ATOMS: atom_id res chain seq x y z
N MET A 1 -56.21 -43.72 22.01
CA MET A 1 -55.19 -42.65 21.96
C MET A 1 -53.94 -43.26 21.33
N ALA A 2 -53.46 -42.75 20.20
CA ALA A 2 -52.32 -43.33 19.48
C ALA A 2 -51.00 -42.92 20.15
N ASN A 3 -50.10 -43.89 20.34
CA ASN A 3 -48.81 -43.72 21.00
C ASN A 3 -47.79 -43.10 20.01
N PRO A 4 -47.04 -42.04 20.36
CA PRO A 4 -46.11 -41.41 19.43
C PRO A 4 -44.87 -42.28 19.20
N ILE A 5 -44.50 -42.48 17.94
CA ILE A 5 -43.29 -43.20 17.55
C ILE A 5 -42.10 -42.25 17.77
N ALA A 6 -41.15 -42.65 18.62
CA ALA A 6 -39.94 -41.89 18.86
C ALA A 6 -39.05 -41.91 17.60
N PHE A 7 -39.03 -40.81 16.85
CA PHE A 7 -38.15 -40.64 15.70
C PHE A 7 -36.71 -40.42 16.18
N GLN A 8 -35.90 -41.47 16.21
CA GLN A 8 -34.47 -41.35 16.46
C GLN A 8 -33.75 -41.08 15.13
N VAL A 9 -33.36 -39.82 14.92
CA VAL A 9 -32.45 -39.43 13.84
C VAL A 9 -31.09 -40.05 14.14
N LYS A 10 -30.78 -41.19 13.49
CA LYS A 10 -29.38 -41.67 13.44
C LYS A 10 -28.57 -40.57 12.76
N LYS A 11 -27.74 -39.86 13.54
CA LYS A 11 -26.74 -38.92 13.03
C LYS A 11 -25.85 -39.68 12.07
N ALA A 12 -26.10 -39.52 10.77
CA ALA A 12 -25.27 -40.09 9.73
C ALA A 12 -23.88 -39.45 9.84
N ASP A 13 -22.85 -40.30 9.87
CA ASP A 13 -21.47 -39.89 10.00
C ASP A 13 -21.11 -38.90 8.87
N PRO A 14 -20.69 -37.66 9.17
CA PRO A 14 -20.47 -36.63 8.16
C PRO A 14 -19.42 -37.04 7.12
N ARG A 15 -18.46 -37.90 7.50
CA ARG A 15 -17.42 -38.41 6.60
C ARG A 15 -17.96 -39.33 5.52
N VAL A 16 -18.99 -40.14 5.84
CA VAL A 16 -19.63 -41.06 4.90
C VAL A 16 -20.49 -40.30 3.88
N ASN A 17 -21.12 -39.19 4.29
CA ASN A 17 -21.82 -38.30 3.36
C ASN A 17 -20.85 -37.50 2.47
N LEU A 18 -19.68 -37.11 3.00
CA LEU A 18 -18.62 -36.46 2.22
C LEU A 18 -18.01 -37.40 1.18
N GLN A 19 -17.70 -38.65 1.54
CA GLN A 19 -17.21 -39.66 0.58
C GLN A 19 -18.23 -39.94 -0.52
N LYS A 20 -19.51 -40.16 -0.17
CA LYS A 20 -20.57 -40.35 -1.18
C LYS A 20 -20.73 -39.15 -2.13
N ARG A 21 -20.55 -37.92 -1.62
CA ARG A 21 -20.59 -36.70 -2.45
C ARG A 21 -19.34 -36.53 -3.29
N LEU A 22 -18.19 -36.99 -2.82
CA LEU A 22 -16.93 -36.98 -3.57
C LEU A 22 -16.95 -38.03 -4.70
N ASP A 23 -17.51 -39.21 -4.42
CA ASP A 23 -17.68 -40.30 -5.40
C ASP A 23 -18.73 -39.96 -6.47
N ALA A 24 -19.71 -39.08 -6.16
CA ALA A 24 -20.74 -38.60 -7.09
C ALA A 24 -20.41 -37.25 -7.78
N ALA A 25 -19.45 -36.49 -7.26
CA ALA A 25 -19.02 -35.19 -7.81
C ALA A 25 -18.45 -35.22 -9.24
N PRO A 26 -17.74 -36.27 -9.72
CA PRO A 26 -17.11 -36.21 -11.03
C PRO A 26 -18.08 -36.30 -12.21
N GLU A 27 -19.35 -36.69 -12.04
CA GLU A 27 -20.33 -36.70 -13.14
C GLU A 27 -21.16 -35.40 -13.24
N GLU A 28 -21.53 -34.76 -12.10
CA GLU A 28 -22.32 -33.51 -12.10
C GLU A 28 -21.49 -32.23 -12.15
N HIS A 29 -20.22 -32.28 -11.76
CA HIS A 29 -19.34 -31.11 -11.68
C HIS A 29 -18.05 -31.28 -12.50
N ALA A 30 -18.01 -32.24 -13.43
CA ALA A 30 -16.88 -32.50 -14.32
C ALA A 30 -16.41 -31.21 -15.01
N GLU A 31 -17.34 -30.44 -15.55
CA GLU A 31 -17.05 -29.19 -16.26
C GLU A 31 -16.52 -28.10 -15.33
N ALA A 32 -17.09 -27.95 -14.13
CA ALA A 32 -16.60 -26.99 -13.15
C ALA A 32 -15.22 -27.37 -12.59
N LEU A 33 -14.94 -28.66 -12.44
CA LEU A 33 -13.64 -29.18 -12.03
C LEU A 33 -12.60 -28.99 -13.14
N LEU A 34 -12.97 -29.19 -14.40
CA LEU A 34 -12.10 -28.92 -15.56
C LEU A 34 -11.80 -27.42 -15.67
N VAL A 35 -12.79 -26.54 -15.51
CA VAL A 35 -12.58 -25.08 -15.50
C VAL A 35 -11.70 -24.65 -14.33
N ALA A 36 -11.88 -25.25 -13.15
CA ALA A 36 -11.00 -24.99 -12.01
C ALA A 36 -9.56 -25.45 -12.28
N TRP A 37 -9.39 -26.59 -12.97
CA TRP A 37 -8.08 -27.10 -13.38
C TRP A 37 -7.43 -26.21 -14.44
N ASP A 38 -8.19 -25.77 -15.45
CA ASP A 38 -7.72 -24.85 -16.49
C ASP A 38 -7.33 -23.50 -15.89
N LEU A 39 -8.09 -23.01 -14.90
CA LEU A 39 -7.72 -21.79 -14.17
C LEU A 39 -6.44 -21.99 -13.36
N LEU A 40 -6.30 -23.14 -12.69
CA LEU A 40 -5.09 -23.47 -11.94
C LEU A 40 -3.87 -23.58 -12.88
N GLN A 41 -4.06 -24.19 -14.05
CA GLN A 41 -3.05 -24.36 -15.07
C GLN A 41 -2.69 -23.03 -15.73
N ALA A 42 -3.66 -22.16 -16.02
CA ALA A 42 -3.41 -20.81 -16.51
C ALA A 42 -2.63 -19.96 -15.49
N MET A 43 -2.93 -20.07 -14.19
CA MET A 43 -2.15 -19.42 -13.13
C MET A 43 -0.73 -20.01 -13.00
N HIS A 44 -0.57 -21.30 -13.27
CA HIS A 44 0.74 -21.94 -13.31
C HIS A 44 1.57 -21.45 -14.51
N ASP A 45 0.98 -21.46 -15.71
CA ASP A 45 1.62 -21.05 -16.96
C ASP A 45 2.02 -19.56 -16.94
N GLN A 46 1.24 -18.73 -16.25
CA GLN A 46 1.55 -17.31 -16.03
C GLN A 46 2.56 -17.08 -14.89
N GLY A 47 3.08 -18.14 -14.26
CA GLY A 47 4.06 -18.05 -13.17
C GLY A 47 3.53 -17.42 -11.89
N ILE A 48 2.20 -17.27 -11.76
CA ILE A 48 1.56 -16.69 -10.56
C ILE A 48 1.74 -17.63 -9.38
N LEU A 49 1.56 -18.95 -9.61
CA LEU A 49 1.81 -19.96 -8.60
C LEU A 49 3.29 -20.02 -8.19
N ASP A 50 4.22 -19.86 -9.13
CA ASP A 50 5.65 -19.82 -8.85
C ASP A 50 6.05 -18.55 -8.09
N THR A 51 5.41 -17.42 -8.39
CA THR A 51 5.60 -16.16 -7.67
C THR A 51 5.10 -16.28 -6.22
N MET A 52 3.91 -16.87 -6.03
CA MET A 52 3.38 -17.16 -4.70
C MET A 52 4.26 -18.18 -3.95
N HIS A 53 4.73 -19.21 -4.64
CA HIS A 53 5.62 -20.21 -4.07
C HIS A 53 6.99 -19.62 -3.70
N GLY A 54 7.53 -18.74 -4.54
CA GLY A 54 8.74 -17.97 -4.27
C GLY A 54 8.57 -17.03 -3.08
N MET A 55 7.42 -16.36 -2.96
CA MET A 55 7.10 -15.51 -1.82
C MET A 55 6.97 -16.30 -0.51
N VAL A 56 6.34 -17.48 -0.57
CA VAL A 56 6.20 -18.39 0.58
C VAL A 56 7.54 -19.04 0.95
N SER A 57 8.36 -19.41 -0.03
CA SER A 57 9.70 -19.97 0.21
C SER A 57 10.68 -18.91 0.73
N ALA A 58 10.57 -17.66 0.25
CA ALA A 58 11.35 -16.54 0.75
C ALA A 58 10.89 -16.06 2.14
N LYS A 59 9.72 -16.52 2.61
CA LYS A 59 9.15 -16.16 3.91
C LYS A 59 10.15 -16.41 5.04
N ASP A 60 10.80 -17.56 5.12
CA ASP A 60 11.65 -17.86 6.28
C ASP A 60 12.91 -16.98 6.34
N THR A 61 13.46 -16.60 5.18
CA THR A 61 14.60 -15.67 5.08
C THR A 61 14.20 -14.21 5.36
N ILE A 62 13.05 -13.80 4.80
CA ILE A 62 12.49 -12.44 4.96
C ILE A 62 12.03 -12.25 6.40
N PHE A 63 11.26 -13.18 6.97
CA PHE A 63 10.77 -13.12 8.34
C PHE A 63 11.89 -13.30 9.36
N GLY A 64 12.93 -14.10 9.10
CA GLY A 64 14.09 -14.19 9.99
C GLY A 64 14.83 -12.86 10.12
N THR A 65 15.01 -12.16 8.99
CA THR A 65 15.69 -10.85 8.95
C THR A 65 14.79 -9.75 9.51
N LEU A 66 13.53 -9.69 9.09
CA LEU A 66 12.54 -8.74 9.62
C LEU A 66 12.20 -8.97 11.09
N ALA A 67 12.23 -10.20 11.62
CA ALA A 67 12.02 -10.42 13.05
C ALA A 67 13.24 -9.99 13.88
N LYS A 68 14.45 -10.14 13.32
CA LYS A 68 15.71 -9.73 13.96
C LYS A 68 15.84 -8.22 14.04
N TYR A 69 15.39 -7.48 13.02
CA TYR A 69 15.41 -6.01 13.00
C TYR A 69 14.10 -5.37 13.44
N GLY A 70 12.94 -6.00 13.21
CA GLY A 70 11.61 -5.41 13.43
C GLY A 70 11.18 -5.28 14.89
N LYS A 71 11.87 -5.97 15.81
CA LYS A 71 11.63 -5.84 17.26
C LYS A 71 12.54 -4.82 17.94
N THR A 72 13.46 -4.19 17.20
CA THR A 72 14.28 -3.13 17.79
C THR A 72 13.43 -1.86 17.98
N PRO A 73 13.66 -1.09 19.05
CA PRO A 73 12.95 0.16 19.27
C PRO A 73 13.15 1.14 18.11
N GLU A 74 14.28 1.08 17.41
CA GLU A 74 14.54 1.88 16.20
C GLU A 74 13.58 1.52 15.06
N SER A 75 13.33 0.24 14.80
CA SER A 75 12.45 -0.19 13.70
C SER A 75 10.98 0.12 13.98
N VAL A 76 10.54 0.00 15.23
CA VAL A 76 9.19 0.42 15.65
C VAL A 76 9.04 1.94 15.50
N SER A 77 10.07 2.71 15.87
CA SER A 77 10.10 4.16 15.68
C SER A 77 10.05 4.54 14.20
N LEU A 78 10.87 3.90 13.37
CA LEU A 78 10.86 4.08 11.91
C LEU A 78 9.48 3.79 11.32
N MET A 79 8.85 2.68 11.72
CA MET A 79 7.52 2.31 11.22
C MET A 79 6.45 3.30 11.67
N ARG A 80 6.49 3.75 12.94
CA ARG A 80 5.58 4.79 13.44
C ARG A 80 5.79 6.12 12.71
N ASN A 81 7.04 6.49 12.43
CA ASN A 81 7.36 7.70 11.66
C ASN A 81 6.89 7.57 10.22
N ALA A 82 7.07 6.41 9.57
CA ALA A 82 6.58 6.15 8.23
C ALA A 82 5.04 6.25 8.14
N ILE A 83 4.32 5.67 9.10
CA ILE A 83 2.84 5.79 9.20
C ILE A 83 2.42 7.24 9.48
N SER A 84 3.18 7.97 10.29
CA SER A 84 2.89 9.37 10.57
C SER A 84 3.12 10.25 9.34
N LEU A 85 4.21 10.00 8.59
CA LEU A 85 4.49 10.64 7.32
C LEU A 85 3.41 10.33 6.28
N SER A 86 2.97 9.08 6.17
CA SER A 86 1.89 8.73 5.23
C SER A 86 0.58 9.45 5.55
N ARG A 87 0.25 9.60 6.83
CA ARG A 87 -0.90 10.42 7.25
C ARG A 87 -0.73 11.89 6.90
N VAL A 88 0.46 12.46 7.09
CA VAL A 88 0.74 13.84 6.66
C VAL A 88 0.51 13.94 5.15
N LEU A 89 1.12 13.07 4.35
CA LEU A 89 0.95 13.06 2.88
C LEU A 89 -0.52 12.92 2.46
N MET A 90 -1.31 12.08 3.13
CA MET A 90 -2.74 11.92 2.85
C MET A 90 -3.60 13.11 3.30
N THR A 91 -3.13 13.91 4.26
CA THR A 91 -3.86 15.08 4.77
C THR A 91 -3.53 16.35 3.98
N VAL A 92 -2.41 16.37 3.25
CA VAL A 92 -2.11 17.49 2.35
C VAL A 92 -3.11 17.48 1.20
N ASP A 93 -3.73 18.64 0.96
CA ASP A 93 -4.65 18.84 -0.15
C ASP A 93 -3.95 18.53 -1.49
N PRO A 94 -4.55 17.70 -2.37
CA PRO A 94 -3.98 17.40 -3.68
C PRO A 94 -3.73 18.64 -4.54
N GLU A 95 -4.50 19.72 -4.39
CA GLU A 95 -4.26 20.97 -5.11
C GLU A 95 -2.95 21.65 -4.68
N ILE A 96 -2.62 21.59 -3.39
CA ILE A 96 -1.37 22.12 -2.85
C ILE A 96 -0.19 21.27 -3.33
N LEU A 97 -0.34 19.95 -3.35
CA LEU A 97 0.69 19.04 -3.86
C LEU A 97 0.97 19.27 -5.34
N ASP A 98 -0.07 19.41 -6.17
CA ASP A 98 0.08 19.65 -7.60
C ASP A 98 0.69 21.03 -7.86
N CYS A 99 0.27 22.06 -7.12
CA CYS A 99 0.89 23.39 -7.18
C CYS A 99 2.39 23.34 -6.86
N LEU A 100 2.79 22.65 -5.78
CA LEU A 100 4.19 22.45 -5.41
C LEU A 100 4.96 21.66 -6.47
N ALA A 101 4.39 20.57 -6.99
CA ALA A 101 5.02 19.75 -8.01
C ALA A 101 5.30 20.55 -9.28
N ARG A 102 4.33 21.36 -9.72
CA ARG A 102 4.49 22.27 -10.87
C ARG A 102 5.54 23.33 -10.61
N ALA A 103 5.56 23.95 -9.42
CA ALA A 103 6.54 24.96 -9.05
C ALA A 103 7.98 24.40 -9.03
N VAL A 104 8.17 23.17 -8.53
CA VAL A 104 9.47 22.49 -8.56
C VAL A 104 9.87 22.12 -9.98
N ALA A 105 8.93 21.59 -10.77
CA ALA A 105 9.18 21.25 -12.17
C ALA A 105 9.57 22.49 -12.98
N SER A 106 8.83 23.60 -12.83
CA SER A 106 9.12 24.86 -13.53
C SER A 106 10.45 25.46 -13.10
N ALA A 107 10.76 25.47 -11.80
CA ALA A 107 12.06 25.93 -11.30
C ALA A 107 13.22 25.09 -11.85
N GLY A 108 13.04 23.76 -11.93
CA GLY A 108 14.03 22.85 -12.52
C GLY A 108 14.23 23.08 -14.02
N GLN A 109 13.16 23.38 -14.76
CA GLN A 109 13.24 23.70 -16.19
C GLN A 109 13.86 25.06 -16.44
N GLU A 110 13.50 26.10 -15.68
CA GLU A 110 14.14 27.41 -15.75
C GLU A 110 15.63 27.31 -15.47
N HIS A 111 16.02 26.57 -14.43
CA HIS A 111 17.43 26.39 -14.09
C HIS A 111 18.21 25.61 -15.15
N ARG A 112 17.60 24.62 -15.80
CA ARG A 112 18.22 23.90 -16.93
C ARG A 112 18.29 24.72 -18.21
N SER A 113 17.36 25.64 -18.41
CA SER A 113 17.30 26.52 -19.60
C SER A 113 18.23 27.73 -19.46
N GLU A 114 18.69 28.04 -18.25
CA GLU A 114 19.72 29.05 -18.00
C GLU A 114 21.10 28.54 -18.44
N GLU A 115 21.48 28.82 -19.68
CA GLU A 115 22.81 28.46 -20.23
C GLU A 115 23.98 29.24 -19.60
N ARG A 116 23.71 30.36 -18.92
CA ARG A 116 24.72 31.20 -18.26
C ARG A 116 24.44 31.31 -16.78
N THR A 117 25.48 31.09 -15.97
CA THR A 117 25.42 31.27 -14.52
C THR A 117 24.91 32.68 -14.18
N PRO A 118 23.83 32.81 -13.39
CA PRO A 118 23.27 34.11 -13.06
C PRO A 118 24.27 34.96 -12.28
N SER A 119 24.33 36.25 -12.61
CA SER A 119 25.15 37.23 -11.90
C SER A 119 24.62 37.48 -10.49
N PHE A 120 25.50 37.82 -9.54
CA PHE A 120 25.14 38.18 -8.17
C PHE A 120 24.04 39.26 -8.11
N TRP A 121 24.04 40.22 -9.04
CA TRP A 121 23.00 41.25 -9.09
C TRP A 121 21.65 40.70 -9.57
N GLN A 122 21.65 39.74 -10.49
CA GLN A 122 20.43 39.06 -10.97
C GLN A 122 19.83 38.19 -9.86
N LEU A 123 20.67 37.50 -9.08
CA LEU A 123 20.23 36.74 -7.90
C LEU A 123 19.61 37.66 -6.84
N ALA A 124 20.26 38.79 -6.53
CA ALA A 124 19.73 39.77 -5.60
C ALA A 124 18.39 40.35 -6.08
N LYS A 125 18.27 40.67 -7.38
CA LYS A 125 17.02 41.13 -7.98
C LYS A 125 15.91 40.08 -7.93
N ARG A 126 16.23 38.81 -8.21
CA ARG A 126 15.27 37.68 -8.15
C ARG A 126 14.78 37.46 -6.72
N ALA A 127 15.69 37.46 -5.74
CA ALA A 127 15.37 37.34 -4.33
C ALA A 127 14.51 38.50 -3.81
N ALA A 128 14.75 39.72 -4.29
CA ALA A 128 13.99 40.91 -3.92
C ALA A 128 12.71 41.11 -4.77
N GLY A 129 12.44 40.22 -5.74
CA GLY A 129 11.28 40.29 -6.63
C GLY A 129 9.95 40.03 -5.93
N GLU A 130 8.85 40.41 -6.58
CA GLU A 130 7.50 40.32 -6.02
C GLU A 130 7.13 38.87 -5.66
N ASP A 131 7.35 37.91 -6.56
CA ASP A 131 7.00 36.50 -6.34
C ASP A 131 7.85 35.86 -5.24
N SER A 132 9.13 36.23 -5.13
CA SER A 132 10.01 35.79 -4.04
C SER A 132 9.50 36.30 -2.68
N ARG A 133 9.03 37.55 -2.60
CA ARG A 133 8.42 38.09 -1.37
C ARG A 133 7.12 37.37 -1.03
N ARG A 134 6.29 37.03 -2.01
CA ARG A 134 5.07 36.22 -1.81
C ARG A 134 5.41 34.84 -1.25
N GLY A 135 6.41 34.16 -1.82
CA GLY A 135 6.90 32.88 -1.32
C GLY A 135 7.45 32.97 0.11
N LEU A 136 8.26 33.99 0.40
CA LEU A 136 8.78 34.24 1.75
C LEU A 136 7.68 34.53 2.76
N SER A 137 6.64 35.27 2.37
CA SER A 137 5.47 35.53 3.21
C SER A 137 4.74 34.23 3.55
N PHE A 138 4.48 33.38 2.55
CA PHE A 138 3.88 32.06 2.75
C PHE A 138 4.71 31.19 3.71
N MET A 139 6.02 31.10 3.47
CA MET A 139 6.92 30.33 4.35
C MET A 139 6.92 30.85 5.79
N THR A 140 6.87 32.17 5.97
CA THR A 140 6.80 32.79 7.29
C THR A 140 5.48 32.46 7.99
N LEU A 141 4.36 32.41 7.25
CA LEU A 141 3.07 31.97 7.77
C LEU A 141 3.07 30.50 8.18
N VAL A 142 3.68 29.63 7.38
CA VAL A 142 3.87 28.20 7.72
C VAL A 142 4.67 28.08 9.01
N LEU A 143 5.81 28.76 9.12
CA LEU A 143 6.64 28.77 10.33
C LEU A 143 5.90 29.32 11.55
N THR A 144 5.10 30.38 11.37
CA THR A 144 4.29 30.96 12.45
C THR A 144 3.24 29.98 12.96
N ASN A 145 2.52 29.31 12.06
CA ASN A 145 1.51 28.32 12.45
C ASN A 145 2.15 27.07 13.08
N LEU A 146 3.31 26.64 12.60
CA LEU A 146 4.08 25.59 13.24
C LEU A 146 4.49 25.98 14.66
N GLY A 147 5.01 27.21 14.85
CA GLY A 147 5.36 27.74 16.17
C GLY A 147 4.17 27.80 17.13
N LYS A 148 2.98 28.17 16.64
CA LYS A 148 1.73 28.13 17.44
C LYS A 148 1.38 26.70 17.86
N ALA A 149 1.55 25.71 16.98
CA ALA A 149 1.26 24.31 17.26
C ALA A 149 2.24 23.69 18.28
N LEU A 150 3.49 24.17 18.31
CA LEU A 150 4.53 23.75 19.24
C LEU A 150 4.40 24.36 20.63
N LYS A 151 3.62 25.43 20.82
CA LYS A 151 3.42 26.12 22.11
C LYS A 151 2.51 25.34 23.09
N LYS A 152 2.51 24.01 22.99
CA LYS A 152 1.88 23.10 23.96
C LYS A 152 2.71 23.04 25.24
#